data_AF-A0AAD2DR46-F1
#
_entry.id   AF-A0AAD2DR46-F1
#
_cell.length_a   1.000
_cell.length_b   1.000
_cell.length_c   1.000
_cell.angle_alpha   90.00
_cell.angle_beta   90.00
_cell.angle_gamma   90.00
#
_symmetry.space_group_name_H-M   'P 1'
#
loop_
_entity.id
_entity.type
_entity.pdbx_description
1 polymer ?
#
loop_
_entity_poly.entity_id
_entity_poly.type
_entity_poly.pdbx_seq_one_letter_code
_entity_poly.pdbx_strand_id
1 'polypeptide(L)'
;MWQVPRTAGVWRIAAIDEAGGWKDRTTVEDMDLAVRASLRGWKFLYLGSLMVKNELPSTFKAYRYQQHRWSCGPANLFRKMFMEIVKNKKVSLWKKVHVIYSFFFVRKIVAHIVTFVFYCVVLPATVLVPEVEVPKWGAVYIPSIITLLNAVGTPRSLHLLVFWILYENVTSLHRTKATFIGLLEAGRVNEWVVTVKLGDAHKLKSAAKAFKKPRLRIGERLHLLELGAGSYLFFCGCYDMAFGKNYYFIYLFAQAIAFFIAGFGYIGTFIPRS
;
A
#
# COMPACT_ATOMS: atom_id res chain seq x y z
N MET A 1 -14.02 -11.73 5.87
CA MET A 1 -12.83 -12.22 6.60
C MET A 1 -12.03 -11.01 7.01
N TRP A 2 -11.72 -10.89 8.30
CA TRP A 2 -10.98 -9.75 8.84
C TRP A 2 -9.51 -10.13 9.01
N GLN A 3 -8.61 -9.19 8.72
CA GLN A 3 -7.20 -9.32 9.11
C GLN A 3 -7.12 -8.94 10.59
N VAL A 4 -6.60 -9.85 11.42
CA VAL A 4 -6.40 -9.58 12.84
C VAL A 4 -4.99 -9.01 13.01
N PRO A 5 -4.83 -7.72 13.40
CA PRO A 5 -3.52 -7.14 13.61
C PRO A 5 -2.87 -7.70 14.87
N ARG A 6 -1.53 -7.74 14.90
CA ARG A 6 -0.77 -8.17 16.09
C ARG A 6 -1.05 -7.37 17.37
N THR A 7 -1.21 -6.06 17.28
CA THR A 7 -1.21 -5.16 18.45
C THR A 7 -2.61 -4.84 19.00
N ALA A 8 -3.67 -5.25 18.31
CA ALA A 8 -5.06 -5.03 18.75
C ALA A 8 -5.96 -6.26 18.52
N GLY A 9 -5.35 -7.42 18.31
CA GLY A 9 -6.03 -8.69 18.12
C GLY A 9 -5.94 -9.56 19.37
N VAL A 10 -7.09 -10.08 19.82
CA VAL A 10 -7.13 -11.09 20.88
C VAL A 10 -7.44 -12.44 20.24
N TRP A 11 -6.68 -13.46 20.64
CA TRP A 11 -6.81 -14.82 20.13
C TRP A 11 -7.17 -15.77 21.26
N ARG A 12 -8.09 -16.69 20.99
CA ARG A 12 -8.26 -17.86 21.85
C ARG A 12 -7.05 -18.77 21.64
N ILE A 13 -6.47 -19.26 22.74
CA ILE A 13 -5.31 -20.16 22.70
C ILE A 13 -5.62 -21.39 21.83
N ALA A 14 -6.78 -22.01 22.05
CA ALA A 14 -7.27 -23.13 21.23
C ALA A 14 -7.30 -22.82 19.72
N ALA A 15 -7.64 -21.59 19.33
CA ALA A 15 -7.65 -21.21 17.91
C ALA A 15 -6.25 -21.14 17.30
N ILE A 16 -5.25 -20.73 18.09
CA ILE A 16 -3.84 -20.73 17.69
C ILE A 16 -3.36 -22.17 17.53
N ASP A 17 -3.63 -23.01 18.51
CA ASP A 17 -3.17 -24.41 18.55
C ASP A 17 -3.79 -25.23 17.41
N GLU A 18 -5.10 -25.13 17.21
CA GLU A 18 -5.81 -25.82 16.12
C GLU A 18 -5.41 -25.34 14.72
N ALA A 19 -5.00 -24.07 14.60
CA ALA A 19 -4.47 -23.53 13.36
C ALA A 19 -3.04 -24.02 13.08
N GLY A 20 -2.36 -24.62 14.06
CA GLY A 20 -0.98 -25.09 13.96
C GLY A 20 0.05 -24.02 14.32
N GLY A 21 -0.28 -23.14 15.27
CA GLY A 21 0.64 -22.15 15.84
C GLY A 21 1.00 -21.00 14.90
N TRP A 22 2.00 -20.23 15.33
CA TRP A 22 2.62 -19.19 14.52
C TRP A 22 3.62 -19.81 13.53
N LYS A 23 3.58 -19.36 12.28
CA LYS A 23 4.50 -19.81 11.22
C LYS A 23 5.28 -18.62 10.70
N ASP A 24 6.57 -18.81 10.49
CA ASP A 24 7.55 -17.80 10.04
C ASP A 24 7.70 -17.72 8.50
N ARG A 25 6.92 -18.53 7.76
CA ARG A 25 6.98 -18.66 6.29
C ARG A 25 6.80 -17.36 5.48
N THR A 26 6.25 -16.31 6.08
CA THR A 26 6.04 -14.99 5.46
C THR A 26 6.13 -13.87 6.50
N THR A 27 6.34 -12.63 6.05
CA THR A 27 6.39 -11.42 6.89
C THR A 27 5.02 -10.95 7.44
N VAL A 28 3.96 -11.70 7.17
CA VAL A 28 2.56 -11.47 7.57
C VAL A 28 2.00 -12.69 8.30
N GLU A 29 2.71 -13.12 9.33
CA GLU A 29 2.36 -14.28 10.15
C GLU A 29 0.97 -14.18 10.81
N ASP A 30 0.51 -12.95 11.07
CA ASP A 30 -0.82 -12.66 11.61
C ASP A 30 -1.93 -12.92 10.60
N MET A 31 -1.71 -12.53 9.35
CA MET A 31 -2.62 -12.86 8.25
C MET A 31 -2.62 -14.36 7.97
N ASP A 32 -1.44 -15.00 7.97
CA ASP A 32 -1.32 -16.45 7.79
C ASP A 32 -2.13 -17.23 8.83
N LEU A 33 -1.97 -16.87 10.10
CA LEU A 33 -2.73 -17.45 11.20
C LEU A 33 -4.24 -17.21 11.01
N ALA A 34 -4.64 -15.99 10.63
CA ALA A 34 -6.06 -15.67 10.39
C ALA A 34 -6.68 -16.48 9.25
N VAL A 35 -5.95 -16.71 8.16
CA VAL A 35 -6.42 -17.58 7.07
C VAL A 35 -6.56 -19.00 7.58
N ARG A 36 -5.54 -19.56 8.23
CA ARG A 36 -5.57 -20.94 8.75
C ARG A 36 -6.68 -21.17 9.77
N ALA A 37 -6.85 -20.26 10.72
CA ALA A 37 -7.95 -20.31 11.68
C ALA A 37 -9.31 -20.21 10.97
N SER A 38 -9.48 -19.31 9.98
CA SER A 38 -10.71 -19.25 9.19
C SER A 38 -10.99 -20.54 8.42
N LEU A 39 -9.96 -21.25 7.95
CA LEU A 39 -10.08 -22.54 7.25
C LEU A 39 -10.39 -23.70 8.20
N ARG A 40 -10.27 -23.47 9.51
CA ARG A 40 -10.70 -24.40 10.57
C ARG A 40 -12.10 -24.08 11.10
N GLY A 41 -12.77 -23.07 10.55
CA GLY A 41 -14.13 -22.69 10.94
C GLY A 41 -14.20 -21.62 12.02
N TRP A 42 -13.07 -21.11 12.51
CA TRP A 42 -13.06 -20.02 13.49
C TRP A 42 -13.66 -18.74 12.90
N LYS A 43 -14.44 -18.06 13.73
CA LYS A 43 -15.08 -16.79 13.39
C LYS A 43 -14.36 -15.64 14.07
N PHE A 44 -14.27 -14.51 13.36
CA PHE A 44 -13.64 -13.29 13.85
C PHE A 44 -14.72 -12.27 14.21
N LEU A 45 -14.59 -11.66 15.39
CA LEU A 45 -15.44 -10.56 15.84
C LEU A 45 -14.64 -9.26 15.79
N TYR A 46 -15.23 -8.22 15.21
CA TYR A 46 -14.66 -6.87 15.19
C TYR A 46 -15.46 -5.99 16.15
N LEU A 47 -14.76 -5.32 17.08
CA LEU A 47 -15.36 -4.44 18.07
C LEU A 47 -14.97 -2.99 17.75
N GLY A 48 -15.85 -2.27 17.05
CA GLY A 48 -15.59 -0.90 16.61
C GLY A 48 -15.58 0.15 17.74
N SER A 49 -16.12 -0.19 18.91
CA SER A 49 -16.12 0.69 20.09
C SER A 49 -14.79 0.72 20.84
N LEU A 50 -13.91 -0.27 20.64
CA LEU A 50 -12.63 -0.36 21.30
C LEU A 50 -11.54 0.24 20.41
N MET A 51 -10.97 1.36 20.85
CA MET A 51 -9.92 2.08 20.12
C MET A 51 -8.57 1.89 20.82
N VAL A 52 -7.56 1.48 20.06
CA VAL A 52 -6.18 1.36 20.54
C VAL A 52 -5.32 2.40 19.85
N LYS A 53 -4.55 3.18 20.63
CA LYS A 53 -3.60 4.15 20.07
C LYS A 53 -2.48 3.39 19.34
N ASN A 54 -2.17 3.82 18.12
CA ASN A 54 -1.10 3.23 17.33
C ASN A 54 -0.03 4.28 17.00
N GLU A 55 1.22 3.86 16.95
CA GLU A 55 2.34 4.71 16.55
C GLU A 55 2.52 4.68 15.03
N LEU A 56 2.60 5.87 14.44
CA LEU A 56 2.85 6.03 13.02
C LEU A 56 4.35 5.93 12.71
N PRO A 57 4.73 5.52 11.48
CA PRO A 57 6.12 5.55 11.04
C PRO A 57 6.70 6.96 11.15
N SER A 58 7.90 7.07 11.71
CA SER A 58 8.54 8.36 12.00
C SER A 58 9.11 9.08 10.77
N THR A 59 9.32 8.35 9.67
CA THR A 59 9.91 8.87 8.43
C THR A 59 9.21 8.28 7.21
N PHE A 60 9.27 8.99 6.08
CA PHE A 60 8.75 8.47 4.82
C PHE A 60 9.42 7.15 4.44
N LYS A 61 10.75 7.03 4.62
CA LYS A 61 11.48 5.78 4.38
C LYS A 61 10.90 4.61 5.19
N ALA A 62 10.65 4.80 6.50
CA ALA A 62 10.03 3.77 7.34
C ALA A 62 8.62 3.42 6.87
N TYR A 63 7.83 4.41 6.45
CA TYR A 63 6.50 4.18 5.87
C TYR A 63 6.59 3.35 4.57
N ARG A 64 7.53 3.63 3.67
CA ARG A 64 7.72 2.86 2.44
C ARG A 64 8.04 1.39 2.73
N TYR A 65 8.92 1.11 3.71
CA TYR A 65 9.18 -0.28 4.12
C TYR A 65 7.93 -0.95 4.68
N GLN A 66 7.12 -0.23 5.45
CA GLN A 66 5.85 -0.74 5.95
C GLN A 66 4.90 -1.10 4.80
N GLN A 67 4.69 -0.20 3.84
CA GLN A 67 3.84 -0.44 2.67
C GLN A 67 4.36 -1.58 1.79
N HIS A 68 5.69 -1.68 1.64
CA HIS A 68 6.31 -2.80 0.92
C HIS A 68 5.91 -4.13 1.56
N ARG A 69 6.09 -4.25 2.88
CA ARG A 69 5.75 -5.47 3.63
C ARG A 69 4.26 -5.78 3.56
N TRP A 70 3.41 -4.77 3.68
CA TRP A 70 1.95 -4.94 3.63
C TRP A 70 1.41 -5.32 2.25
N SER A 71 2.17 -5.11 1.18
CA SER A 71 1.79 -5.51 -0.18
C SER A 71 2.48 -6.81 -0.61
N CYS A 72 3.79 -6.92 -0.37
CA CYS A 72 4.61 -8.09 -0.69
C CYS A 72 4.22 -9.31 0.16
N GLY A 73 4.03 -9.13 1.47
CA GLY A 73 3.69 -10.21 2.40
C GLY A 73 2.42 -10.96 1.99
N PRO A 74 1.27 -10.28 1.81
CA PRO A 74 0.03 -10.95 1.40
C PRO A 74 0.11 -11.60 0.02
N ALA A 75 0.85 -11.01 -0.92
CA ALA A 75 1.06 -11.59 -2.25
C ALA A 75 1.86 -12.91 -2.19
N ASN A 76 2.94 -12.94 -1.41
CA ASN A 76 3.71 -14.16 -1.17
C ASN A 76 2.87 -15.21 -0.41
N LEU A 77 2.13 -14.77 0.61
CA LEU A 77 1.25 -15.63 1.38
C LEU A 77 0.18 -16.27 0.50
N PHE A 78 -0.42 -15.52 -0.42
CA PHE A 78 -1.40 -16.04 -1.36
C PHE A 78 -0.83 -17.21 -2.16
N ARG A 79 0.35 -17.05 -2.75
CA ARG A 79 1.04 -18.11 -3.51
C ARG A 79 1.28 -19.34 -2.65
N LYS A 80 1.82 -19.18 -1.43
CA LYS A 80 2.13 -20.29 -0.53
C LYS A 80 0.88 -21.01 0.00
N MET A 81 -0.19 -20.28 0.28
CA MET A 81 -1.43 -20.84 0.83
C MET A 81 -2.44 -21.30 -0.22
N PHE A 82 -2.26 -20.96 -1.50
CA PHE A 82 -3.25 -21.25 -2.54
C PHE A 82 -3.66 -22.73 -2.55
N MET A 83 -2.69 -23.63 -2.59
CA MET A 83 -2.94 -25.08 -2.58
C MET A 83 -3.50 -25.57 -1.24
N GLU A 84 -3.09 -24.99 -0.11
CA GLU A 84 -3.65 -25.30 1.21
C GLU A 84 -5.14 -24.95 1.28
N ILE A 85 -5.55 -23.80 0.71
CA ILE A 85 -6.95 -23.36 0.67
C ILE A 85 -7.79 -24.26 -0.25
N VAL A 86 -7.29 -24.55 -1.45
CA VAL A 86 -7.99 -25.38 -2.44
C VAL A 86 -8.24 -26.79 -1.91
N LYS A 87 -7.19 -27.43 -1.35
CA LYS A 87 -7.26 -28.83 -0.85
C LYS A 87 -7.99 -28.98 0.48
N ASN A 88 -8.35 -27.89 1.16
CA ASN A 88 -9.01 -27.96 2.47
C ASN A 88 -10.41 -28.60 2.35
N LYS A 89 -10.67 -29.72 3.03
CA LYS A 89 -11.98 -30.41 3.00
C LYS A 89 -13.00 -29.89 4.02
N LYS A 90 -12.58 -29.06 4.98
CA LYS A 90 -13.41 -28.61 6.10
C LYS A 90 -14.30 -27.40 5.78
N VAL A 91 -13.93 -26.61 4.77
CA VAL A 91 -14.68 -25.40 4.39
C VAL A 91 -15.45 -25.60 3.08
N SER A 92 -16.60 -24.93 2.98
CA SER A 92 -17.42 -24.91 1.77
C SER A 92 -16.67 -24.32 0.57
N LEU A 93 -17.07 -24.74 -0.64
CA LEU A 93 -16.48 -24.22 -1.88
C LEU A 93 -16.60 -22.70 -1.98
N TRP A 94 -17.74 -22.12 -1.60
CA TRP A 94 -17.96 -20.68 -1.62
C TRP A 94 -17.00 -19.92 -0.69
N LYS A 95 -16.70 -20.48 0.48
CA LYS A 95 -15.72 -19.90 1.40
C LYS A 95 -14.31 -19.90 0.78
N LYS A 96 -13.93 -20.97 0.08
CA LYS A 96 -12.64 -21.03 -0.65
C LYS A 96 -12.57 -19.98 -1.74
N VAL A 97 -13.61 -19.88 -2.57
CA VAL A 97 -13.70 -18.88 -3.63
C VAL A 97 -13.61 -17.48 -3.05
N HIS A 98 -14.35 -17.18 -1.99
CA HIS A 98 -14.27 -15.87 -1.33
C HIS A 98 -12.85 -15.56 -0.80
N VAL A 99 -12.17 -16.53 -0.18
CA VAL A 99 -10.81 -16.31 0.35
C VAL A 99 -9.80 -16.10 -0.78
N ILE A 100 -9.84 -16.93 -1.82
CA ILE A 100 -8.93 -16.85 -2.97
C ILE A 100 -9.19 -15.60 -3.79
N TYR A 101 -10.44 -15.42 -4.25
CA TYR A 101 -10.81 -14.36 -5.17
C TYR A 101 -10.97 -13.02 -4.44
N SER A 102 -11.93 -12.90 -3.52
CA SER A 102 -12.26 -11.59 -2.92
C SER A 102 -11.20 -11.10 -1.93
N PHE A 103 -10.66 -12.00 -1.08
CA PHE A 103 -9.74 -11.60 -0.02
C PHE A 103 -8.29 -11.46 -0.49
N PHE A 104 -7.74 -12.42 -1.24
CA PHE A 104 -6.37 -12.32 -1.74
C PHE A 104 -6.30 -11.62 -3.11
N PHE A 105 -6.93 -12.19 -4.15
CA PHE A 105 -6.74 -11.73 -5.52
C PHE A 105 -7.23 -10.29 -5.72
N VAL A 106 -8.51 -10.01 -5.50
CA VAL A 106 -9.08 -8.68 -5.72
C VAL A 106 -8.48 -7.65 -4.76
N ARG A 107 -8.55 -7.92 -3.44
CA ARG A 107 -8.22 -6.93 -2.41
C ARG A 107 -6.73 -6.70 -2.20
N LYS A 108 -5.88 -7.74 -2.33
CA LYS A 108 -4.44 -7.64 -2.02
C LYS A 108 -3.54 -7.58 -3.25
N ILE A 109 -4.04 -7.92 -4.44
CA ILE A 109 -3.25 -7.93 -5.68
C ILE A 109 -3.85 -6.93 -6.69
N VAL A 110 -5.05 -7.22 -7.20
CA VAL A 110 -5.68 -6.46 -8.29
C VAL A 110 -5.88 -4.99 -7.90
N ALA A 111 -6.38 -4.71 -6.70
CA ALA A 111 -6.62 -3.34 -6.24
C ALA A 111 -5.36 -2.45 -6.32
N HIS A 112 -4.19 -3.00 -5.95
CA HIS A 112 -2.94 -2.24 -6.00
C HIS A 112 -2.46 -2.03 -7.44
N ILE A 113 -2.50 -3.09 -8.27
CA ILE A 113 -2.05 -3.06 -9.66
C ILE A 113 -2.95 -2.14 -10.50
N VAL A 114 -4.27 -2.30 -10.39
CA VAL A 114 -5.24 -1.53 -11.16
C VAL A 114 -5.14 -0.05 -10.83
N THR A 115 -4.97 0.32 -9.56
CA THR A 115 -4.81 1.74 -9.19
C THR A 115 -3.61 2.36 -9.90
N PHE A 116 -2.46 1.70 -9.86
CA PHE A 116 -1.26 2.22 -10.54
C PHE A 116 -1.42 2.25 -12.06
N VAL A 117 -1.81 1.11 -12.66
CA VAL A 117 -1.92 0.98 -14.12
C VAL A 117 -2.97 1.95 -14.67
N PHE A 118 -4.13 2.05 -14.04
CA PHE A 118 -5.20 2.90 -14.54
C PHE A 118 -4.85 4.39 -14.42
N TYR A 119 -4.50 4.88 -13.22
CA TYR A 119 -4.31 6.32 -13.00
C TYR A 119 -2.95 6.87 -13.42
N CYS A 120 -1.90 6.04 -13.40
CA CYS A 120 -0.54 6.49 -13.67
C CYS A 120 -0.01 6.03 -15.04
N VAL A 121 -0.69 5.12 -15.74
CA VAL A 121 -0.26 4.62 -17.06
C VAL A 121 -1.33 4.83 -18.13
N VAL A 122 -2.51 4.23 -17.96
CA VAL A 122 -3.59 4.24 -18.96
C VAL A 122 -4.19 5.62 -19.14
N LEU A 123 -4.65 6.28 -18.07
CA LEU A 123 -5.27 7.60 -18.15
C LEU A 123 -4.33 8.67 -18.74
N PRO A 124 -3.03 8.73 -18.38
CA PRO A 124 -2.09 9.60 -19.08
C PRO A 124 -1.87 9.21 -20.55
N ALA A 125 -1.83 7.90 -20.86
CA ALA A 125 -1.63 7.42 -22.23
C ALA A 125 -2.80 7.80 -23.16
N THR A 126 -4.03 7.83 -22.65
CA THR A 126 -5.20 8.21 -23.46
C THR A 126 -5.14 9.66 -23.94
N VAL A 127 -4.36 10.52 -23.29
CA VAL A 127 -4.12 11.87 -23.80
C VAL A 127 -3.30 11.83 -25.09
N LEU A 128 -2.37 10.89 -25.22
CA LEU A 128 -1.50 10.75 -26.40
C LEU A 128 -2.24 10.18 -27.61
N VAL A 129 -3.39 9.51 -27.38
CA VAL A 129 -4.19 8.84 -28.41
C VAL A 129 -5.59 9.45 -28.41
N PRO A 130 -5.84 10.52 -29.18
CA PRO A 130 -7.08 11.29 -29.13
C PRO A 130 -8.33 10.48 -29.52
N GLU A 131 -8.17 9.33 -30.18
CA GLU A 131 -9.24 8.41 -30.55
C GLU A 131 -9.81 7.62 -29.34
N VAL A 132 -9.08 7.57 -28.22
CA VAL A 132 -9.49 6.80 -27.04
C VAL A 132 -10.25 7.70 -26.05
N GLU A 133 -11.57 7.61 -26.09
CA GLU A 133 -12.42 8.27 -25.10
C GLU A 133 -12.56 7.42 -23.83
N VAL A 134 -12.07 7.96 -22.70
CA VAL A 134 -12.25 7.32 -21.40
C VAL A 134 -13.59 7.75 -20.79
N PRO A 135 -14.45 6.79 -20.39
CA PRO A 135 -15.72 7.14 -19.77
C PRO A 135 -15.53 7.90 -18.45
N LYS A 136 -16.03 9.15 -18.39
CA LYS A 136 -15.90 10.04 -17.22
C LYS A 136 -16.47 9.42 -15.93
N TRP A 137 -17.51 8.60 -16.06
CA TRP A 137 -18.10 7.91 -14.90
C TRP A 137 -17.11 6.95 -14.23
N GLY A 138 -16.27 6.26 -15.01
CA GLY A 138 -15.27 5.34 -14.50
C GLY A 138 -14.03 6.05 -13.99
N ALA A 139 -13.53 7.04 -14.74
CA ALA A 139 -12.28 7.71 -14.42
C ALA A 139 -12.39 8.79 -13.33
N VAL A 140 -13.56 9.43 -13.19
CA VAL A 140 -13.73 10.59 -12.29
C VAL A 140 -14.81 10.36 -11.25
N TYR A 141 -16.01 9.89 -11.64
CA TYR A 141 -17.13 9.81 -10.68
C TYR A 141 -16.96 8.68 -9.66
N ILE A 142 -16.69 7.45 -10.09
CA ILE A 142 -16.46 6.33 -9.16
C ILE A 142 -15.37 6.65 -8.13
N PRO A 143 -14.18 7.12 -8.52
CA PRO A 143 -13.08 7.35 -7.57
C PRO A 143 -13.36 8.53 -6.65
N SER A 144 -14.04 9.57 -7.15
CA SER A 144 -14.45 10.73 -6.33
C SER A 144 -15.47 10.31 -5.28
N ILE A 145 -16.47 9.49 -5.64
CA ILE A 145 -17.48 8.98 -4.71
C ILE A 145 -16.80 8.11 -3.64
N ILE A 146 -15.93 7.18 -4.03
CA ILE A 146 -15.20 6.32 -3.08
C ILE A 146 -14.37 7.18 -2.12
N THR A 147 -13.66 8.18 -2.65
CA THR A 147 -12.82 9.07 -1.83
C THR A 147 -13.66 9.90 -0.86
N LEU A 148 -14.80 10.42 -1.31
CA LEU A 148 -15.72 11.18 -0.46
C LEU A 148 -16.32 10.30 0.64
N LEU A 149 -16.77 9.08 0.30
CA LEU A 149 -17.28 8.11 1.28
C LEU A 149 -16.23 7.76 2.34
N ASN A 150 -14.97 7.58 1.94
CA ASN A 150 -13.87 7.38 2.89
C ASN A 150 -13.66 8.60 3.79
N ALA A 151 -13.77 9.81 3.23
CA ALA A 151 -13.56 11.05 3.97
C ALA A 151 -14.67 11.35 4.99
N VAL A 152 -15.89 10.84 4.80
CA VAL A 152 -16.99 10.91 5.80
C VAL A 152 -16.57 10.27 7.13
N GLY A 153 -15.72 9.24 7.10
CA GLY A 153 -15.20 8.61 8.32
C GLY A 153 -14.21 9.49 9.10
N THR A 154 -13.65 10.53 8.48
CA THR A 154 -12.64 11.42 9.08
C THR A 154 -12.82 12.87 8.60
N PRO A 155 -13.91 13.56 8.97
CA PRO A 155 -14.26 14.87 8.43
C PRO A 155 -13.20 15.96 8.73
N ARG A 156 -12.46 15.82 9.84
CA ARG A 156 -11.38 16.74 10.22
C ARG A 156 -10.24 16.80 9.19
N SER A 157 -10.10 15.79 8.34
CA SER A 157 -9.00 15.66 7.38
C SER A 157 -9.40 15.96 5.93
N LEU A 158 -10.61 16.50 5.70
CA LEU A 158 -11.10 16.82 4.35
C LEU A 158 -10.17 17.73 3.53
N HIS A 159 -9.52 18.69 4.19
CA HIS A 159 -8.56 19.59 3.56
C HIS A 159 -7.31 18.88 3.00
N LEU A 160 -7.04 17.65 3.42
CA LEU A 160 -5.91 16.84 2.95
C LEU A 160 -6.26 15.90 1.78
N LEU A 161 -7.51 15.89 1.34
CA LEU A 161 -8.03 14.91 0.38
C LEU A 161 -7.28 14.94 -0.95
N VAL A 162 -7.01 16.14 -1.50
CA VAL A 162 -6.25 16.28 -2.75
C VAL A 162 -4.84 15.71 -2.61
N PHE A 163 -4.13 16.07 -1.52
CA PHE A 163 -2.81 15.52 -1.24
C PHE A 163 -2.83 14.01 -1.05
N TRP A 164 -3.87 13.48 -0.41
CA TRP A 164 -4.06 12.06 -0.22
C TRP A 164 -4.24 11.32 -1.54
N ILE A 165 -5.05 11.83 -2.48
CA ILE A 165 -5.20 11.22 -3.82
C ILE A 165 -3.86 11.16 -4.55
N LEU A 166 -3.14 12.29 -4.62
CA LEU A 166 -1.84 12.36 -5.30
C LEU A 166 -0.84 11.38 -4.66
N TYR A 167 -0.84 11.30 -3.33
CA TYR A 167 -0.01 10.40 -2.55
C TYR A 167 -0.36 8.92 -2.74
N GLU A 168 -1.64 8.57 -2.78
CA GLU A 168 -2.12 7.22 -3.05
C GLU A 168 -1.65 6.74 -4.43
N ASN A 169 -1.69 7.60 -5.44
CA ASN A 169 -1.16 7.30 -6.77
C ASN A 169 0.36 7.07 -6.75
N VAL A 170 1.14 7.91 -6.06
CA VAL A 170 2.59 7.69 -5.90
C VAL A 170 2.88 6.37 -5.17
N THR A 171 2.17 6.09 -4.09
CA THR A 171 2.36 4.86 -3.31
C THR A 171 1.85 3.61 -4.05
N SER A 172 0.91 3.76 -4.99
CA SER A 172 0.42 2.65 -5.80
C SER A 172 1.53 1.99 -6.64
N LEU A 173 2.49 2.77 -7.17
CA LEU A 173 3.68 2.25 -7.85
C LEU A 173 4.49 1.34 -6.90
N HIS A 174 4.71 1.83 -5.68
CA HIS A 174 5.46 1.09 -4.66
C HIS A 174 4.77 -0.20 -4.24
N ARG A 175 3.45 -0.15 -4.02
CA ARG A 175 2.63 -1.32 -3.66
C ARG A 175 2.56 -2.32 -4.82
N THR A 176 2.45 -1.84 -6.06
CA THR A 176 2.47 -2.67 -7.27
C THR A 176 3.79 -3.42 -7.41
N LYS A 177 4.92 -2.71 -7.32
CA LYS A 177 6.25 -3.33 -7.33
C LYS A 177 6.39 -4.39 -6.23
N ALA A 178 6.00 -4.06 -5.00
CA ALA A 178 6.05 -4.98 -3.87
C ALA A 178 5.17 -6.21 -4.08
N THR A 179 4.00 -6.05 -4.70
CA THR A 179 3.08 -7.15 -5.04
C THR A 179 3.72 -8.10 -6.04
N PHE A 180 4.33 -7.60 -7.11
CA PHE A 180 5.05 -8.43 -8.08
C PHE A 180 6.25 -9.17 -7.45
N ILE A 181 7.04 -8.49 -6.62
CA ILE A 181 8.13 -9.11 -5.86
C ILE A 181 7.60 -10.26 -4.99
N GLY A 182 6.49 -10.04 -4.27
CA GLY A 182 5.84 -11.06 -3.45
C GLY A 182 5.32 -12.25 -4.24
N LEU A 183 4.70 -12.02 -5.41
CA LEU A 183 4.19 -13.10 -6.28
C LEU A 183 5.32 -13.93 -6.90
N LEU A 184 6.35 -13.25 -7.41
CA LEU A 184 7.48 -13.90 -8.10
C LEU A 184 8.49 -14.51 -7.13
N GLU A 185 8.39 -14.21 -5.84
CA GLU A 185 9.38 -14.57 -4.82
C GLU A 185 10.80 -14.05 -5.18
N ALA A 186 10.85 -12.94 -5.91
CA ALA A 186 12.09 -12.23 -6.25
C ALA A 186 12.70 -11.56 -5.00
N GLY A 187 13.99 -11.21 -5.00
CA GLY A 187 14.72 -10.78 -3.79
C GLY A 187 14.02 -9.81 -2.82
N ARG A 188 14.44 -9.87 -1.54
CA ARG A 188 13.93 -9.12 -0.35
C ARG A 188 12.51 -9.45 0.13
N VAL A 189 11.85 -10.51 -0.37
CA VAL A 189 10.50 -10.95 0.07
C VAL A 189 10.42 -11.24 1.58
N ASN A 190 11.48 -11.82 2.14
CA ASN A 190 11.57 -12.17 3.56
C ASN A 190 12.32 -11.13 4.39
N GLU A 191 12.70 -9.98 3.82
CA GLU A 191 13.48 -9.00 4.57
C GLU A 191 12.59 -8.20 5.52
N TRP A 192 12.67 -8.56 6.79
CA TRP A 192 11.96 -7.90 7.87
C TRP A 192 12.73 -6.67 8.36
N VAL A 193 12.63 -5.57 7.60
CA VAL A 193 13.13 -4.28 8.09
C VAL A 193 12.17 -3.76 9.16
N VAL A 194 12.70 -3.49 10.36
CA VAL A 194 11.94 -2.93 11.47
C VAL A 194 11.53 -1.50 11.12
N THR A 195 10.22 -1.23 11.17
CA THR A 195 9.69 0.12 10.96
C THR A 195 10.02 0.97 12.18
N VAL A 196 10.93 1.92 12.03
CA VAL A 196 11.31 2.84 13.12
C VAL A 196 10.11 3.72 13.48
N LYS A 197 9.60 3.53 14.70
CA LYS A 197 8.51 4.33 15.27
C LYS A 197 9.05 5.60 15.92
N LEU A 198 8.16 6.55 16.25
CA LEU A 198 8.55 7.86 16.76
C LEU A 198 9.35 7.78 18.08
N GLY A 199 8.96 6.87 18.99
CA GLY A 199 9.68 6.65 20.26
C GLY A 199 11.11 6.13 20.07
N ASP A 200 11.33 5.22 19.14
CA ASP A 200 12.65 4.67 18.83
C ASP A 200 13.54 5.69 18.09
N ALA A 201 12.94 6.54 17.26
CA ALA A 201 13.66 7.61 16.57
C ALA A 201 14.30 8.59 17.56
N HIS A 202 13.64 8.90 18.68
CA HIS A 202 14.23 9.72 19.74
C HIS A 202 15.45 9.05 20.37
N LYS A 203 15.39 7.75 20.70
CA LYS A 203 16.52 6.98 21.24
C LYS A 203 17.70 6.90 20.27
N LEU A 204 17.42 6.64 18.98
CA LEU A 204 18.44 6.65 17.93
C LEU A 204 19.07 8.05 17.74
N LYS A 205 18.30 9.12 17.92
CA LYS A 205 18.81 10.50 17.86
C LYS A 205 19.70 10.83 19.07
N SER A 206 19.41 10.26 20.24
CA SER A 206 20.27 10.32 21.43
C SER A 206 21.60 9.62 21.20
N ALA A 207 21.57 8.42 20.60
CA ALA A 207 22.77 7.65 20.27
C ALA A 207 23.57 8.27 19.09
N ALA A 208 22.89 8.80 18.08
CA ALA A 208 23.50 9.45 16.92
C ALA A 208 24.10 10.83 17.21
N LYS A 209 23.72 11.48 18.33
CA LYS A 209 24.41 12.69 18.82
C LYS A 209 25.88 12.42 19.17
N ALA A 210 26.28 11.16 19.37
CA ALA A 210 27.67 10.77 19.61
C ALA A 210 28.52 10.60 18.33
N PHE A 211 27.93 10.58 17.12
CA PHE A 211 28.66 10.42 15.87
C PHE A 211 28.23 11.47 14.82
N LYS A 212 29.00 12.56 14.69
CA LYS A 212 28.80 13.57 13.63
C LYS A 212 29.41 13.13 12.28
N LYS A 213 28.59 13.17 11.22
CA LYS A 213 28.83 13.89 9.93
C LYS A 213 27.59 13.73 9.02
N PRO A 214 27.02 14.80 8.42
CA PRO A 214 25.92 14.69 7.48
C PRO A 214 26.50 14.37 6.09
N ARG A 215 26.77 13.09 5.81
CA ARG A 215 27.00 12.68 4.42
C ARG A 215 25.64 12.68 3.71
N LEU A 216 25.38 13.73 2.93
CA LEU A 216 24.31 13.76 1.93
C LEU A 216 24.61 12.70 0.86
N ARG A 217 24.29 11.43 1.12
CA ARG A 217 24.23 10.39 0.10
C ARG A 217 23.00 10.62 -0.77
N ILE A 218 23.10 11.54 -1.73
CA ILE A 218 22.06 11.86 -2.70
C ILE A 218 21.64 10.61 -3.49
N GLY A 219 22.59 9.72 -3.82
CA GLY A 219 22.30 8.48 -4.56
C GLY A 219 21.41 7.46 -3.82
N GLU A 220 21.40 7.43 -2.48
CA GLU A 220 20.48 6.56 -1.72
C GLU A 220 19.06 7.13 -1.59
N ARG A 221 18.87 8.40 -1.97
CA ARG A 221 17.59 9.12 -1.86
C ARG A 221 16.82 9.21 -3.17
N LEU A 222 17.49 8.97 -4.30
CA LEU A 222 16.85 9.02 -5.61
C LEU A 222 16.10 7.71 -5.88
N HIS A 223 14.81 7.83 -6.08
CA HIS A 223 13.95 6.72 -6.46
C HIS A 223 13.65 6.80 -7.97
N LEU A 224 14.45 6.08 -8.76
CA LEU A 224 14.47 6.18 -10.22
C LEU A 224 13.12 5.83 -10.90
N LEU A 225 12.35 4.90 -10.34
CA LEU A 225 11.07 4.50 -10.92
C LEU A 225 10.03 5.61 -10.79
N GLU A 226 10.06 6.33 -9.67
CA GLU A 226 9.20 7.45 -9.34
C GLU A 226 9.57 8.67 -10.18
N LEU A 227 10.87 8.89 -10.38
CA LEU A 227 11.36 9.91 -11.31
C LEU A 227 10.93 9.58 -12.75
N GLY A 228 11.08 8.33 -13.19
CA GLY A 228 10.62 7.89 -14.51
C GLY A 228 9.11 8.04 -14.70
N ALA A 229 8.30 7.63 -13.72
CA ALA A 229 6.86 7.84 -13.74
C ALA A 229 6.49 9.33 -13.73
N GLY A 230 7.19 10.15 -12.94
CA GLY A 230 7.03 11.61 -12.92
C GLY A 230 7.34 12.24 -14.28
N SER A 231 8.43 11.84 -14.94
CA SER A 231 8.80 12.30 -16.28
C SER A 231 7.77 11.91 -17.34
N TYR A 232 7.27 10.68 -17.28
CA TYR A 232 6.21 10.20 -18.17
C TYR A 232 4.91 11.03 -18.01
N LEU A 233 4.47 11.25 -16.77
CA LEU A 233 3.29 12.06 -16.48
C LEU A 233 3.45 13.52 -16.90
N PHE A 234 4.64 14.08 -16.66
CA PHE A 234 4.98 15.44 -17.08
C PHE A 234 4.90 15.57 -18.61
N PHE A 235 5.47 14.61 -19.34
CA PHE A 235 5.38 14.57 -20.80
C PHE A 235 3.93 14.51 -21.29
N CYS A 236 3.11 13.63 -20.72
CA CYS A 236 1.68 13.55 -21.05
C CYS A 236 0.95 14.86 -20.72
N GLY A 237 1.30 15.53 -19.61
CA GLY A 237 0.75 16.82 -19.23
C GLY A 237 1.11 17.95 -20.21
N CYS A 238 2.36 18.00 -20.67
CA CYS A 238 2.78 18.93 -21.71
C CYS A 238 2.02 18.69 -23.03
N TYR A 239 1.82 17.43 -23.39
CA TYR A 239 1.05 17.08 -24.59
C TYR A 239 -0.43 17.49 -24.46
N ASP A 240 -1.11 17.20 -23.34
CA ASP A 240 -2.49 17.63 -23.11
C ASP A 240 -2.63 19.15 -23.08
N MET A 241 -1.63 19.87 -22.56
CA MET A 241 -1.64 21.33 -22.55
C MET A 241 -1.53 21.92 -23.97
N ALA A 242 -0.78 21.27 -24.86
CA ALA A 242 -0.59 21.74 -26.23
C ALA A 242 -1.73 21.34 -27.19
N PHE A 243 -2.29 20.13 -27.02
CA PHE A 243 -3.21 19.52 -27.98
C PHE A 243 -4.53 19.04 -27.38
N GLY A 244 -4.64 19.02 -26.05
CA GLY A 244 -5.78 18.48 -25.33
C GLY A 244 -6.97 19.44 -25.24
N LYS A 245 -8.17 18.86 -25.14
CA LYS A 245 -9.44 19.59 -25.03
C LYS A 245 -10.08 19.50 -23.63
N ASN A 246 -9.64 18.56 -22.79
CA ASN A 246 -10.31 18.18 -21.55
C ASN A 246 -9.64 18.69 -20.28
N TYR A 247 -8.59 19.52 -20.40
CA TYR A 247 -7.85 20.12 -19.28
C TYR A 247 -7.29 19.10 -18.26
N TYR A 248 -7.00 17.87 -18.69
CA TYR A 248 -6.41 16.83 -17.83
C TYR A 248 -4.98 17.17 -17.39
N PHE A 249 -4.30 18.09 -18.09
CA PHE A 249 -2.96 18.57 -17.77
C PHE A 249 -2.84 19.06 -16.33
N ILE A 250 -3.90 19.65 -15.75
CA ILE A 250 -3.88 20.13 -14.35
C ILE A 250 -3.62 18.96 -13.40
N TYR A 251 -4.36 17.86 -13.59
CA TYR A 251 -4.17 16.63 -12.82
C TYR A 251 -2.81 16.00 -13.11
N LEU A 252 -2.41 15.91 -14.38
CA LEU A 252 -1.16 15.28 -14.78
C LEU A 252 0.06 16.01 -14.23
N PHE A 253 0.08 17.35 -14.25
CA PHE A 253 1.16 18.13 -13.64
C PHE A 253 1.17 18.01 -12.12
N ALA A 254 0.01 18.08 -11.46
CA ALA A 254 -0.07 17.87 -10.01
C ALA A 254 0.47 16.47 -9.62
N GLN A 255 0.12 15.44 -10.40
CA GLN A 255 0.59 14.09 -10.21
C GLN A 255 2.10 13.95 -10.48
N ALA A 256 2.62 14.55 -11.56
CA ALA A 256 4.04 14.56 -11.88
C ALA A 256 4.87 15.23 -10.76
N ILE A 257 4.41 16.38 -10.24
CA ILE A 257 5.03 17.07 -9.10
C ILE A 257 5.09 16.14 -7.88
N ALA A 258 3.99 15.45 -7.56
CA ALA A 258 3.97 14.52 -6.44
C ALA A 258 4.97 13.36 -6.61
N PHE A 259 5.09 12.80 -7.83
CA PHE A 259 6.07 11.78 -8.15
C PHE A 259 7.51 12.30 -8.06
N PHE A 260 7.79 13.53 -8.51
CA PHE A 260 9.12 14.13 -8.36
C PHE A 260 9.47 14.39 -6.89
N ILE A 261 8.55 14.95 -6.09
CA ILE A 261 8.76 15.17 -4.65
C ILE A 261 9.12 13.87 -3.94
N ALA A 262 8.38 12.80 -4.22
CA ALA A 262 8.67 11.48 -3.67
C ALA A 262 9.96 10.87 -4.25
N GLY A 263 10.22 11.08 -5.55
CA GLY A 263 11.38 10.57 -6.28
C GLY A 263 12.71 11.16 -5.83
N PHE A 264 12.75 12.45 -5.51
CA PHE A 264 13.92 13.11 -4.93
C PHE A 264 14.06 12.88 -3.42
N GLY A 265 13.05 12.30 -2.77
CA GLY A 265 13.09 12.00 -1.35
C GLY A 265 12.96 13.23 -0.43
N TYR A 266 12.25 14.28 -0.88
CA TYR A 266 12.02 15.50 -0.08
C TYR A 266 10.96 15.36 1.02
N ILE A 267 10.33 14.19 1.16
CA ILE A 267 9.24 13.94 2.12
C ILE A 267 9.78 13.61 3.53
N GLY A 268 9.37 14.39 4.53
CA GLY A 268 9.56 14.07 5.95
C GLY A 268 10.97 14.28 6.49
N THR A 269 11.72 15.25 5.94
CA THR A 269 13.10 15.58 6.34
C THR A 269 13.19 16.33 7.68
N PHE A 270 12.11 16.95 8.13
CA PHE A 270 12.04 17.68 9.40
C PHE A 270 11.11 16.96 10.36
N ILE A 271 11.69 16.37 11.42
CA ILE A 271 10.92 15.94 12.60
C ILE A 271 10.67 17.22 13.41
N PRO A 272 9.40 17.65 13.62
CA PRO A 272 9.10 18.80 14.47
C PRO A 272 9.77 18.59 15.82
N ARG A 273 10.48 19.60 16.32
CA ARG A 273 10.90 19.61 17.73
C ARG A 273 9.62 19.91 18.51
N SER A 274 9.05 18.90 19.15
CA SER A 274 8.09 19.11 20.24
C SER A 274 8.79 19.85 21.38
#